data_AF-A0A564FYH4-F1
#
_entry.id   AF-A0A564FYH4-F1
#
_cell.length_a   1.000
_cell.length_b   1.000
_cell.length_c   1.000
_cell.angle_alpha   90.00
_cell.angle_beta   90.00
_cell.angle_gamma   90.00
#
_symmetry.space_group_name_H-M   'P 1'
#
loop_
_entity.id
_entity.type
_entity.pdbx_description
1 polymer ?
#
loop_
_entity_poly.entity_id
_entity_poly.type
_entity_poly.pdbx_seq_one_letter_code
_entity_poly.pdbx_strand_id
1 'polypeptide(L)' 'MTRDPFLEGFALRDIDADGVRIRAAVGGSGPPLLLLHGHPQTHATWHAVAPQ' A
#
# COMPACT_ATOMS: atom_id res chain seq x y z
N MET A 1 7.13 -10.73 -6.46
CA MET A 1 6.58 -9.65 -5.61
C MET A 1 6.20 -10.27 -4.29
N THR A 2 6.65 -9.68 -3.19
CA THR A 2 6.28 -10.15 -1.85
C THR A 2 4.84 -9.75 -1.57
N ARG A 3 4.02 -10.65 -1.02
CA ARG A 3 2.66 -10.30 -0.57
C ARG A 3 2.72 -9.36 0.62
N ASP A 4 1.73 -8.49 0.75
CA ASP A 4 1.57 -7.69 1.96
C ASP A 4 0.99 -8.56 3.09
N PRO A 5 1.56 -8.54 4.32
CA PRO A 5 1.07 -9.34 5.43
C PRO A 5 -0.17 -8.75 6.13
N PHE A 6 -0.54 -7.51 5.86
CA PHE A 6 -1.65 -6.79 6.49
C PHE A 6 -2.82 -6.53 5.55
N LEU A 7 -2.56 -6.48 4.24
CA LEU A 7 -3.54 -6.20 3.20
C LEU A 7 -3.68 -7.40 2.26
N GLU A 8 -4.72 -8.21 2.48
CA GLU A 8 -5.03 -9.37 1.64
C GLU A 8 -5.26 -8.96 0.18
N GLY A 9 -4.72 -9.72 -0.78
CA GLY A 9 -4.82 -9.39 -2.20
C GLY A 9 -3.82 -8.34 -2.70
N PHE A 10 -3.08 -7.66 -1.81
CA PHE A 10 -2.09 -6.65 -2.17
C PHE A 10 -0.67 -7.20 -2.21
N ALA A 11 0.16 -6.59 -3.06
CA ALA A 11 1.57 -6.88 -3.19
C ALA A 11 2.44 -5.71 -2.74
N LEU A 12 3.49 -6.00 -1.97
CA LEU A 12 4.48 -5.01 -1.57
C LEU A 12 5.38 -4.60 -2.74
N ARG A 13 5.62 -3.30 -2.81
CA ARG A 13 6.52 -2.63 -3.75
C ARG A 13 7.39 -1.62 -3.01
N ASP A 14 8.64 -1.55 -3.42
CA ASP A 14 9.48 -0.39 -3.18
C ASP A 14 9.49 0.42 -4.47
N ILE A 15 8.99 1.64 -4.42
CA ILE A 15 8.87 2.55 -5.55
C ILE A 15 9.94 3.63 -5.39
N ASP A 16 10.77 3.82 -6.41
CA ASP A 16 11.66 4.98 -6.48
C ASP A 16 10.85 6.20 -6.92
N ALA A 17 10.88 7.25 -6.12
CA ALA A 17 10.26 8.53 -6.41
C ALA A 17 11.31 9.62 -6.19
N ASP A 18 12.04 9.94 -7.26
CA ASP A 18 13.12 10.93 -7.26
C ASP A 18 14.18 10.69 -6.16
N GLY A 19 14.61 9.44 -6.02
CA GLY A 19 15.59 9.03 -5.01
C GLY A 19 15.01 8.77 -3.62
N VAL A 20 13.71 8.98 -3.41
CA VAL A 20 13.00 8.54 -2.20
C VAL A 20 12.40 7.17 -2.43
N ARG A 21 12.76 6.20 -1.59
CA ARG A 21 12.15 4.86 -1.62
C ARG A 21 10.85 4.85 -0.83
N ILE A 22 9.73 4.68 -1.52
CA ILE A 22 8.40 4.57 -0.93
C ILE A 22 8.00 3.09 -0.84
N ARG A 23 7.73 2.61 0.37
CA ARG A 23 7.11 1.31 0.60
C ARG A 23 5.60 1.43 0.39
N ALA A 24 5.05 0.69 -0.58
CA ALA A 24 3.62 0.71 -0.90
C ALA A 24 3.06 -0.71 -1.05
N ALA A 25 1.80 -0.88 -0.68
CA ALA A 25 1.00 -2.05 -1.02
C ALA A 25 0.12 -1.70 -2.23
N VAL A 26 0.16 -2.52 -3.28
CA VAL A 26 -0.56 -2.28 -4.55
C VAL A 26 -1.44 -3.48 -4.88
N GLY A 27 -2.70 -3.22 -5.20
CA GLY A 27 -3.71 -4.24 -5.50
C GLY A 27 -4.97 -3.64 -6.13
N GLY A 28 -5.88 -4.52 -6.57
CA GLY A 28 -7.15 -4.13 -7.20
C GLY A 28 -7.05 -3.72 -8.67
N SER A 29 -8.18 -3.29 -9.22
CA SER A 29 -8.35 -2.87 -10.61
C SER A 29 -9.39 -1.76 -10.71
N GLY A 30 -9.26 -0.86 -11.69
CA GLY A 30 -10.17 0.28 -11.90
C GLY A 30 -9.44 1.62 -11.88
N PRO A 31 -10.16 2.75 -11.72
CA PRO A 31 -9.54 4.06 -11.55
C PRO A 31 -8.56 4.08 -10.38
N PRO A 32 -7.38 4.72 -10.52
CA PRO A 32 -6.35 4.69 -9.48
C PRO A 32 -6.77 5.50 -8.24
N LEU A 33 -6.47 4.95 -7.07
CA LEU A 33 -6.66 5.58 -5.76
C LEU A 33 -5.35 5.51 -4.97
N LEU A 34 -4.95 6.64 -4.36
CA LEU A 34 -3.81 6.71 -3.45
C LEU A 34 -4.31 6.95 -2.02
N LEU A 35 -3.88 6.09 -1.09
CA LEU A 35 -4.16 6.22 0.34
C LEU A 35 -2.87 6.52 1.10
N LEU A 36 -2.85 7.64 1.82
CA LEU A 36 -1.70 8.08 2.62
C LEU A 36 -2.04 7.97 4.11
N HIS A 37 -1.25 7.22 4.86
CA HIS A 37 -1.46 7.08 6.30
C HIS A 37 -1.05 8.37 7.05
N GLY A 38 -1.51 8.47 8.31
CA GLY A 38 -1.11 9.54 9.23
C GLY A 38 -0.03 9.11 10.22
N HIS A 39 0.32 10.02 11.13
CA HIS A 39 1.14 9.73 12.31
C HIS A 39 0.27 9.14 13.44
N PRO A 40 0.74 8.17 14.24
CA PRO A 40 2.04 7.47 14.19
C PRO A 40 1.97 6.12 13.42
N GLN A 41 1.13 6.04 12.40
CA GLN A 41 0.75 4.78 11.76
C GLN A 41 1.61 4.46 10.53
N THR A 42 1.32 3.32 9.88
CA THR A 42 1.85 2.90 8.58
C THR A 42 0.70 2.62 7.61
N HIS A 43 1.01 2.18 6.38
CA HIS A 43 -0.02 1.80 5.40
C HIS A 43 -0.97 0.70 5.89
N ALA A 44 -0.55 -0.11 6.88
CA ALA A 44 -1.38 -1.14 7.49
C ALA A 44 -2.66 -0.60 8.16
N THR A 45 -2.74 0.71 8.46
CA THR A 45 -3.98 1.32 8.98
C THR A 45 -5.17 1.14 8.04
N TRP A 46 -4.93 0.91 6.75
CA TRP A 46 -5.98 0.77 5.75
C TRP A 46 -6.60 -0.63 5.68
N HIS A 47 -6.13 -1.62 6.47
CA HIS A 47 -6.65 -2.99 6.44
C HIS A 47 -8.16 -3.12 6.66
N ALA A 48 -8.77 -2.18 7.38
CA ALA A 48 -10.20 -2.20 7.65
C ALA A 48 -11.08 -1.72 6.48
N VAL A 49 -10.49 -1.05 5.48
CA VAL A 49 -11.23 -0.43 4.37
C VAL A 49 -10.67 -0.78 2.99
N ALA A 50 -9.44 -1.29 2.92
CA ALA A 50 -8.88 -1.81 1.70
C ALA A 50 -9.70 -3.04 1.24
N PRO A 51 -10.02 -3.15 -0.06
CA PRO A 51 -10.70 -4.34 -0.59
C PRO A 51 -9.88 -5.62 -0.37
N GLN A 52 -10.54 -6.77 -0.30
CA GLN A 52 -9.91 -8.09 -0.38
C GLN A 52 -9.78 -8.57 -1.83
#